data_AF-A0A968T4B5-F1
#
_entry.id   AF-A0A968T4B5-F1
#
_cell.length_a   1.000
_cell.length_b   1.000
_cell.length_c   1.000
_cell.angle_alpha   90.00
_cell.angle_beta   90.00
_cell.angle_gamma   90.00
#
_symmetry.space_group_name_H-M   'P 1'
#
loop_
_entity.id
_entity.type
_entity.pdbx_description
1 polymer ?
#
loop_
_entity_poly.entity_id
_entity_poly.type
_entity_poly.pdbx_seq_one_letter_code
_entity_poly.pdbx_strand_id
1 'polypeptide(L)'
;MLAGVVDSGTAKNLRDSVLKIAGKTGTAQIAKGKDGYRIDLSYQASFVGYFPADDPKYSCIVVVNSPSNSVYYGNVVAGPVFKEIADKVYATSLNWHPIIESESHPKVDLPFSKTGNRRELDYVMDELNIPVKNRVKSDWVTTSRKDDKIEFEKRTVIEQLVPNVVDMGLKDALFLLENAGLKVIVKGRGKVTKQSIAPGTRIKQGGTIYLNMSMG
;
A
#
# COMPACT_ATOMS: atom_id res chain seq x y z
N MET A 1 27.82 21.44 19.02
CA MET A 1 28.54 22.64 18.51
C MET A 1 27.84 23.32 17.33
N LEU A 2 27.30 22.59 16.32
CA LEU A 2 26.52 23.19 15.20
C LEU A 2 25.02 23.41 15.50
N ALA A 3 24.39 22.55 16.33
CA ALA A 3 23.02 22.81 16.83
C ALA A 3 22.94 24.16 17.57
N GLY A 4 23.99 24.55 18.29
CA GLY A 4 24.10 25.85 18.96
C GLY A 4 23.98 27.06 18.02
N VAL A 5 24.26 26.94 16.72
CA VAL A 5 24.07 28.04 15.77
C VAL A 5 22.58 28.31 15.47
N VAL A 6 21.75 27.27 15.56
CA VAL A 6 20.29 27.34 15.44
C VAL A 6 19.67 27.65 16.82
N ASP A 7 20.15 26.99 17.88
CA ASP A 7 19.66 27.10 19.25
C ASP A 7 20.14 28.34 20.02
N SER A 8 21.18 29.04 19.55
CA SER A 8 21.71 30.25 20.20
C SER A 8 22.43 31.24 19.26
N GLY A 9 22.73 30.86 18.01
CA GLY A 9 23.42 31.69 17.01
C GLY A 9 22.50 32.51 16.09
N THR A 10 22.97 32.77 14.86
CA THR A 10 22.33 33.66 13.88
C THR A 10 21.12 33.07 13.16
N ALA A 11 20.83 31.77 13.32
CA ALA A 11 19.78 31.04 12.61
C ALA A 11 18.58 30.68 13.51
N LYS A 12 18.24 31.54 14.48
CA LYS A 12 17.15 31.29 15.45
C LYS A 12 15.78 31.10 14.80
N ASN A 13 15.59 31.64 13.60
CA ASN A 13 14.39 31.50 12.79
C ASN A 13 14.10 30.06 12.35
N LEU A 14 15.03 29.12 12.56
CA LEU A 14 14.87 27.72 12.20
C LEU A 14 14.46 26.83 13.39
N ARG A 15 14.28 27.40 14.58
CA ARG A 15 13.91 26.65 15.81
C ARG A 15 12.50 26.06 15.76
N ASP A 16 11.57 26.74 15.10
CA ASP A 16 10.17 26.30 15.02
C ASP A 16 9.95 25.21 13.94
N SER A 17 10.97 24.40 13.64
CA SER A 17 10.86 23.24 12.77
C SER A 17 10.36 22.05 13.58
N VAL A 18 9.67 21.12 12.91
CA VAL A 18 9.26 19.86 13.54
C VAL A 18 10.49 19.01 13.90
N LEU A 19 11.63 19.27 13.24
CA LEU A 19 12.90 18.60 13.48
C LEU A 19 13.95 19.51 14.07
N LYS A 20 14.87 18.91 14.84
CA LYS A 20 16.09 19.59 15.26
C LYS A 20 17.01 19.74 14.05
N ILE A 21 17.36 20.97 13.70
CA ILE A 21 18.27 21.30 12.59
C ILE A 21 19.62 21.75 13.16
N ALA A 22 20.71 21.26 12.59
CA ALA A 22 22.06 21.77 12.85
C ALA A 22 22.67 22.32 11.56
N GLY A 23 23.25 23.51 11.59
CA GLY A 23 23.83 24.10 10.40
C GLY A 23 24.58 25.40 10.63
N LYS A 24 25.15 25.95 9.57
CA LYS A 24 25.93 27.18 9.57
C LYS A 24 25.48 28.10 8.43
N THR A 25 25.35 29.38 8.75
CA THR A 25 25.13 30.45 7.77
C THR A 25 26.45 30.88 7.16
N GLY A 26 26.48 31.01 5.83
CA GLY A 26 27.53 31.67 5.07
C GLY A 26 26.98 32.92 4.37
N THR A 27 27.79 33.97 4.33
CA THR A 27 27.55 35.15 3.49
C THR A 27 28.86 35.46 2.79
N ALA A 28 28.87 35.46 1.46
CA ALA A 28 30.05 35.79 0.66
C ALA A 28 29.75 36.99 -0.24
N GLN A 29 30.72 37.88 -0.42
CA GLN A 29 30.64 38.92 -1.45
C GLN A 29 31.02 38.31 -2.81
N ILE A 30 30.31 38.68 -3.87
CA ILE A 30 30.58 38.25 -5.23
C ILE A 30 31.39 39.34 -5.94
N ALA A 31 32.60 38.99 -6.41
CA ALA A 31 33.44 39.91 -7.17
C ALA A 31 32.87 40.12 -8.59
N LYS A 32 32.85 41.36 -9.07
CA LYS A 32 32.47 41.70 -10.46
C LYS A 32 33.71 41.93 -11.32
N GLY A 33 34.15 40.87 -12.01
CA GLY A 33 35.17 40.98 -13.07
C GLY A 33 36.44 41.73 -12.64
N LYS A 34 36.85 42.72 -13.43
CA LYS A 34 38.07 43.51 -13.20
C LYS A 34 37.93 44.57 -12.09
N ASP A 35 36.70 44.89 -11.67
CA ASP A 35 36.39 45.94 -10.70
C ASP A 35 36.39 45.43 -9.23
N GLY A 36 36.60 44.12 -9.06
CA GLY A 36 36.69 43.47 -7.74
C GLY A 36 35.38 43.59 -6.95
N TYR A 37 35.49 43.99 -5.68
CA TYR A 37 34.36 44.15 -4.75
C TYR A 37 33.88 45.60 -4.59
N ARG A 38 34.36 46.52 -5.45
CA ARG A 38 34.29 47.97 -5.19
C ARG A 38 33.05 48.68 -5.75
N ILE A 39 32.31 48.05 -6.67
CA ILE A 39 31.15 48.62 -7.37
C ILE A 39 29.99 47.62 -7.37
N ASP A 40 28.79 48.04 -6.97
CA ASP A 40 27.57 47.22 -6.90
C ASP A 40 27.72 45.90 -6.13
N LEU A 41 27.86 46.00 -4.80
CA LEU A 41 28.01 44.87 -3.89
C LEU A 41 26.91 43.81 -4.11
N SER A 42 27.26 42.70 -4.74
CA SER A 42 26.44 41.49 -4.85
C SER A 42 26.86 40.49 -3.78
N TYR A 43 25.89 39.80 -3.20
CA TYR A 43 26.10 38.86 -2.11
C TYR A 43 25.52 37.48 -2.47
N GLN A 44 26.20 36.45 -1.99
CA GLN A 44 25.72 35.09 -1.95
C GLN A 44 25.39 34.72 -0.50
N ALA A 45 24.14 34.39 -0.27
CA ALA A 45 23.65 33.84 0.99
C ALA A 45 23.69 32.32 0.92
N SER A 46 24.19 31.65 1.95
CA SER A 46 24.12 30.20 2.04
C SER A 46 23.80 29.69 3.44
N PHE A 47 23.16 28.54 3.46
CA PHE A 47 22.95 27.75 4.67
C PHE A 47 23.28 26.30 4.35
N VAL A 48 24.22 25.73 5.12
CA VAL A 48 24.57 24.31 5.04
C VAL A 48 24.25 23.66 6.37
N GLY A 49 23.64 22.49 6.34
CA GLY A 49 23.25 21.80 7.56
C GLY A 49 22.79 20.38 7.32
N TYR A 50 22.44 19.72 8.42
CA TYR A 50 21.88 18.39 8.44
C TYR A 50 20.72 18.28 9.43
N PHE A 51 19.86 17.29 9.21
CA PHE A 51 18.70 17.01 10.03
C PHE A 51 18.34 15.50 10.00
N PRO A 52 17.75 14.96 11.09
CA PRO A 52 17.72 15.52 12.44
C PRO A 52 19.11 15.78 13.04
N ALA A 53 19.26 16.74 13.96
CA ALA A 53 20.56 17.15 14.49
C ALA A 53 21.21 16.12 15.42
N ASP A 54 20.38 15.27 16.04
CA ASP A 54 20.74 14.21 16.98
C ASP A 54 21.08 12.89 16.29
N ASP A 55 20.35 12.52 15.23
CA ASP A 55 20.63 11.37 14.36
C ASP A 55 20.56 11.80 12.87
N PRO A 56 21.65 12.35 12.30
CA PRO A 56 21.63 12.94 10.96
C PRO A 56 21.34 11.93 9.86
N LYS A 57 20.22 12.13 9.14
CA LYS A 57 19.82 11.30 8.00
C LYS A 57 20.02 11.99 6.66
N TYR A 58 19.86 13.31 6.63
CA TYR A 58 20.04 14.11 5.43
C TYR A 58 20.91 15.33 5.72
N SER A 59 21.71 15.71 4.72
CA SER A 59 22.41 16.98 4.66
C SER A 59 21.97 17.76 3.43
N CYS A 60 21.84 19.07 3.56
CA CYS A 60 21.49 19.96 2.45
C CYS A 60 22.34 21.24 2.51
N ILE A 61 22.59 21.82 1.35
CA ILE A 61 23.11 23.17 1.23
C ILE A 61 22.16 23.97 0.35
N VAL A 62 21.76 25.14 0.85
CA VAL A 62 20.99 26.12 0.10
C VAL A 62 21.90 27.29 -0.19
N VAL A 63 21.99 27.67 -1.48
CA VAL A 63 22.78 28.81 -1.95
C VAL A 63 21.86 29.72 -2.75
N VAL A 64 21.80 31.00 -2.36
CA VAL A 64 21.00 32.02 -3.03
C VAL A 64 21.90 33.15 -3.48
N ASN A 65 21.95 33.37 -4.80
CA ASN A 65 22.76 34.40 -5.43
C ASN A 65 21.95 35.68 -5.64
N SER A 66 22.55 36.83 -5.33
CA SER A 66 22.01 38.16 -5.65
C SER A 66 20.53 38.34 -5.22
N PRO A 67 20.17 38.16 -3.94
CA PRO A 67 18.81 38.43 -3.48
C PRO A 67 18.48 39.90 -3.75
N SER A 68 17.47 40.17 -4.57
CA SER A 68 16.99 41.52 -4.87
C SER A 68 16.32 42.11 -3.62
N ASN A 69 16.58 43.39 -3.36
CA ASN A 69 16.09 44.20 -2.22
C ASN A 69 16.81 43.96 -0.89
N SER A 70 17.90 44.70 -0.65
CA SER A 70 18.40 45.19 0.65
C SER A 70 18.46 44.27 1.89
N VAL A 71 18.24 42.95 1.76
CA VAL A 71 18.28 41.97 2.83
C VAL A 71 19.58 41.17 2.72
N TYR A 72 20.59 41.62 3.46
CA TYR A 72 22.00 41.23 3.29
C TYR A 72 22.44 40.01 4.11
N TYR A 73 21.53 39.26 4.74
CA TYR A 73 21.92 38.24 5.72
C TYR A 73 21.50 36.83 5.30
N GLY A 74 22.48 35.91 5.22
CA GLY A 74 22.27 34.52 4.81
C GLY A 74 21.31 33.72 5.70
N ASN A 75 21.02 34.20 6.91
CA ASN A 75 19.99 33.63 7.79
C ASN A 75 18.55 33.97 7.35
N VAL A 76 18.31 35.10 6.66
CA VAL A 76 16.95 35.55 6.30
C VAL A 76 16.43 34.82 5.06
N VAL A 77 17.31 34.42 4.13
CA VAL A 77 16.88 33.84 2.85
C VAL A 77 17.16 32.34 2.75
N ALA A 78 18.42 31.92 2.92
CA ALA A 78 18.80 30.50 2.74
C ALA A 78 18.32 29.61 3.89
N GLY A 79 18.24 30.15 5.12
CA GLY A 79 17.75 29.43 6.29
C GLY A 79 16.30 28.94 6.14
N PRO A 80 15.31 29.82 5.89
CA PRO A 80 13.90 29.42 5.75
C PRO A 80 13.68 28.37 4.66
N VAL A 81 14.38 28.49 3.52
CA VAL A 81 14.31 27.49 2.45
C VAL A 81 14.81 26.12 2.92
N PHE A 82 15.93 26.08 3.67
CA PHE A 82 16.40 24.84 4.28
C PHE A 82 15.35 24.23 5.22
N LYS A 83 14.71 25.08 6.05
CA LYS A 83 13.65 24.64 6.97
C LYS A 83 12.47 24.01 6.22
N GLU A 84 11.96 24.68 5.18
CA GLU A 84 10.84 24.17 4.39
C GLU A 84 11.18 22.81 3.74
N ILE A 85 12.41 22.65 3.24
CA ILE A 85 12.88 21.37 2.71
C ILE A 85 12.88 20.30 3.81
N ALA A 86 13.44 20.62 4.98
CA ALA A 86 13.51 19.68 6.10
C ALA A 86 12.12 19.26 6.60
N ASP A 87 11.21 20.22 6.80
CA ASP A 87 9.83 19.96 7.24
C ASP A 87 9.06 19.15 6.19
N LYS A 88 9.25 19.43 4.90
CA LYS A 88 8.61 18.68 3.82
C LYS A 88 9.13 17.24 3.75
N VAL A 89 10.44 17.04 3.80
CA VAL A 89 11.04 15.70 3.84
C VAL A 89 10.51 14.94 5.05
N TYR A 90 10.36 15.60 6.20
CA TYR A 90 9.77 14.98 7.39
C TYR A 90 8.34 14.54 7.16
N ALA A 91 7.47 15.45 6.72
CA ALA A 91 6.04 15.17 6.54
C ALA A 91 5.73 14.13 5.45
N THR A 92 6.60 13.96 4.45
CA THR A 92 6.39 13.00 3.36
C THR A 92 7.09 11.66 3.56
N SER A 93 7.96 11.54 4.56
CA SER A 93 8.73 10.31 4.80
C SER A 93 7.98 9.39 5.74
N LEU A 94 7.30 8.37 5.18
CA LEU A 94 6.59 7.35 5.96
C LEU A 94 7.49 6.67 7.01
N ASN A 95 8.77 6.46 6.68
CA ASN A 95 9.75 5.79 7.55
C ASN A 95 10.17 6.64 8.77
N TRP A 96 9.76 7.91 8.85
CA TRP A 96 10.09 8.80 9.96
C TRP A 96 8.96 8.94 10.98
N HIS A 97 7.77 8.47 10.62
CA HIS A 97 6.64 8.42 11.53
C HIS A 97 6.55 7.01 12.11
N PRO A 98 6.35 6.87 13.44
CA PRO A 98 6.02 5.57 13.99
C PRO A 98 4.78 5.06 13.28
N ILE A 99 4.80 3.78 12.90
CA ILE A 99 3.58 3.11 12.48
C ILE A 99 2.63 3.24 13.66
N ILE A 100 1.55 3.99 13.49
CA ILE A 100 0.47 3.99 14.47
C ILE A 100 -0.18 2.63 14.31
N GLU A 101 0.30 1.64 15.07
CA GLU A 101 -0.46 0.43 15.33
C GLU A 101 -1.72 0.89 16.07
N SER A 102 -2.82 1.10 15.35
CA SER A 102 -4.11 1.21 16.02
C SER A 102 -4.31 -0.08 16.80
N GLU A 103 -4.56 0.00 18.10
CA GLU A 103 -4.84 -1.18 18.95
C GLU A 103 -6.09 -1.98 18.51
N SER A 104 -6.80 -1.54 17.48
CA SER A 104 -7.52 -2.46 16.61
C SER A 104 -6.56 -2.90 15.50
N HIS A 105 -5.99 -4.11 15.58
CA HIS A 105 -5.76 -4.84 14.34
C HIS A 105 -7.05 -4.64 13.52
N PRO A 106 -7.01 -4.05 12.30
CA PRO A 106 -8.18 -4.14 11.47
C PRO A 106 -8.47 -5.63 11.43
N LYS A 107 -9.62 -6.05 11.97
CA LYS A 107 -10.15 -7.39 11.72
C LYS A 107 -9.92 -7.54 10.24
N VAL A 108 -8.96 -8.38 9.84
CA VAL A 108 -8.69 -8.60 8.42
C VAL A 108 -10.05 -9.01 7.90
N ASP A 109 -10.70 -8.15 7.12
CA ASP A 109 -12.05 -8.45 6.69
C ASP A 109 -11.90 -9.48 5.59
N LEU A 110 -11.74 -10.73 6.05
CA LEU A 110 -11.49 -11.86 5.19
C LEU A 110 -12.67 -11.96 4.23
N PRO A 111 -12.42 -11.94 2.92
CA PRO A 111 -13.50 -11.94 1.96
C PRO A 111 -14.30 -13.24 2.09
N PHE A 112 -15.61 -13.13 1.87
CA PHE A 112 -16.40 -14.31 1.56
C PHE A 112 -15.95 -14.84 0.20
N SER A 113 -15.46 -16.07 0.17
CA SER A 113 -15.06 -16.77 -1.04
C SER A 113 -16.09 -17.85 -1.39
N LYS A 114 -16.38 -18.00 -2.69
CA LYS A 114 -17.20 -19.11 -3.19
C LYS A 114 -16.35 -20.37 -3.31
N THR A 115 -17.00 -21.53 -3.19
CA THR A 115 -16.40 -22.82 -3.55
C THR A 115 -16.08 -22.82 -5.04
N GLY A 116 -14.91 -23.32 -5.45
CA GLY A 116 -14.48 -23.20 -6.84
C GLY A 116 -13.17 -23.90 -7.15
N ASN A 117 -12.57 -23.53 -8.28
CA ASN A 117 -11.30 -24.08 -8.72
C ASN A 117 -10.17 -23.63 -7.79
N ARG A 118 -9.40 -24.58 -7.27
CA ARG A 118 -8.34 -24.31 -6.29
C ARG A 118 -7.25 -23.39 -6.85
N ARG A 119 -6.82 -23.58 -8.10
CA ARG A 119 -5.72 -22.78 -8.68
C ARG A 119 -6.12 -21.33 -8.88
N GLU A 120 -7.35 -21.08 -9.32
CA GLU A 120 -7.89 -19.72 -9.45
C GLU A 120 -8.02 -19.05 -8.06
N LEU A 121 -8.50 -19.79 -7.06
CA LEU A 121 -8.60 -19.30 -5.69
C LEU A 121 -7.22 -19.03 -5.07
N ASP A 122 -6.27 -19.95 -5.23
CA ASP A 122 -4.89 -19.79 -4.76
C ASP A 122 -4.29 -18.48 -5.31
N TYR A 123 -4.41 -18.25 -6.63
CA TYR A 123 -3.90 -17.04 -7.27
C TYR A 123 -4.50 -15.75 -6.67
N VAL A 124 -5.83 -15.68 -6.52
CA VAL A 124 -6.49 -14.49 -5.96
C VAL A 124 -6.11 -14.27 -4.49
N MET A 125 -6.03 -15.34 -3.70
CA MET A 125 -5.68 -15.22 -2.28
C MET A 125 -4.23 -14.79 -2.08
N ASP A 126 -3.31 -15.30 -2.91
CA ASP A 126 -1.89 -14.93 -2.86
C ASP A 126 -1.70 -13.47 -3.31
N GLU A 127 -2.36 -13.03 -4.38
CA GLU A 127 -2.33 -11.64 -4.85
C GLU A 127 -2.84 -10.65 -3.78
N LEU A 128 -3.85 -11.06 -3.02
CA LEU A 128 -4.44 -10.25 -1.94
C LEU A 128 -3.73 -10.43 -0.58
N ASN A 129 -2.66 -11.22 -0.50
CA ASN A 129 -1.95 -11.57 0.75
C ASN A 129 -2.88 -12.14 1.84
N ILE A 130 -3.87 -12.96 1.46
CA ILE A 130 -4.82 -13.58 2.38
C ILE A 130 -4.31 -14.96 2.84
N PRO A 131 -4.19 -15.22 4.16
CA PRO A 131 -3.75 -16.52 4.66
C PRO A 131 -4.74 -17.65 4.32
N VAL A 132 -4.23 -18.70 3.67
CA VAL A 132 -5.00 -19.93 3.35
C VAL A 132 -4.38 -21.14 4.03
N LYS A 133 -5.20 -21.92 4.75
CA LYS A 133 -4.81 -23.20 5.37
C LYS A 133 -5.37 -24.39 4.59
N ASN A 134 -4.69 -25.53 4.70
CA ASN A 134 -5.09 -26.80 4.08
C ASN A 134 -5.18 -26.72 2.55
N ARG A 135 -4.10 -26.30 1.87
CA ARG A 135 -4.03 -26.38 0.40
C ARG A 135 -3.97 -27.84 -0.05
N VAL A 136 -5.14 -28.46 -0.10
CA VAL A 136 -5.35 -29.86 -0.45
C VAL A 136 -4.98 -30.12 -1.92
N LYS A 137 -4.47 -31.31 -2.22
CA LYS A 137 -4.24 -31.77 -3.60
C LYS A 137 -5.55 -32.17 -4.27
N SER A 138 -6.32 -31.18 -4.73
CA SER A 138 -7.55 -31.37 -5.51
C SER A 138 -7.79 -30.17 -6.42
N ASP A 139 -8.45 -30.35 -7.56
CA ASP A 139 -8.77 -29.24 -8.46
C ASP A 139 -9.93 -28.40 -7.95
N TRP A 140 -10.82 -28.98 -7.12
CA TRP A 140 -12.01 -28.32 -6.59
C TRP A 140 -11.98 -28.31 -5.07
N VAL A 141 -12.28 -27.14 -4.50
CA VAL A 141 -12.25 -26.94 -3.04
C VAL A 141 -13.48 -26.21 -2.54
N THR A 142 -13.91 -26.59 -1.34
CA THR A 142 -14.86 -25.83 -0.54
C THR A 142 -14.10 -24.86 0.36
N THR A 143 -14.57 -23.63 0.40
CA THR A 143 -13.97 -22.55 1.18
C THR A 143 -14.76 -22.33 2.46
N SER A 144 -14.06 -22.13 3.59
CA SER A 144 -14.68 -21.68 4.84
C SER A 144 -13.87 -20.54 5.45
N ARG A 145 -14.59 -19.50 5.91
CA ARG A 145 -13.99 -18.36 6.63
C ARG A 145 -13.86 -18.72 8.11
N LYS A 146 -12.67 -18.54 8.67
CA LYS A 146 -12.38 -18.54 10.12
C LYS A 146 -12.06 -17.11 10.56
N ASP A 147 -11.80 -16.92 11.85
CA ASP A 147 -11.56 -15.58 12.42
C ASP A 147 -10.34 -14.87 11.82
N ASP A 148 -9.31 -15.63 11.42
CA ASP A 148 -8.01 -15.12 10.97
C ASP A 148 -7.52 -15.71 9.62
N LYS A 149 -8.25 -16.66 9.01
CA LYS A 149 -7.84 -17.30 7.74
C LYS A 149 -9.01 -17.87 6.93
N ILE A 150 -8.71 -18.26 5.70
CA ILE A 150 -9.60 -19.08 4.86
C ILE A 150 -9.07 -20.52 4.83
N GLU A 151 -9.95 -21.51 5.03
CA GLU A 151 -9.58 -22.92 4.93
C GLU A 151 -10.15 -23.53 3.66
N PHE A 152 -9.34 -24.36 3.00
CA PHE A 152 -9.76 -25.16 1.84
C PHE A 152 -10.00 -26.62 2.25
N GLU A 153 -11.18 -27.12 1.92
CA GLU A 153 -11.54 -28.53 2.06
C GLU A 153 -11.66 -29.18 0.69
N LYS A 154 -11.20 -30.43 0.58
CA LYS A 154 -11.23 -31.18 -0.68
C LYS A 154 -12.67 -31.41 -1.13
N ARG A 155 -12.98 -31.04 -2.38
CA ARG A 155 -14.21 -31.44 -3.05
C ARG A 155 -13.87 -32.47 -4.13
N THR A 156 -14.29 -33.72 -3.90
CA THR A 156 -14.08 -34.80 -4.86
C THR A 156 -15.17 -34.78 -5.92
N VAL A 157 -14.76 -34.77 -7.18
CA VAL A 157 -15.64 -34.99 -8.33
C VAL A 157 -15.37 -36.40 -8.84
N ILE A 158 -16.41 -37.21 -8.91
CA ILE A 158 -16.34 -38.61 -9.33
C ILE A 158 -17.00 -38.71 -10.70
N GLU A 159 -16.33 -39.34 -11.65
CA GLU A 159 -16.88 -39.55 -13.00
C GLU A 159 -18.23 -40.28 -12.95
N GLN A 160 -19.11 -39.94 -13.89
CA GLN A 160 -20.46 -40.50 -14.03
C GLN A 160 -21.42 -40.25 -12.85
N LEU A 161 -20.99 -39.55 -11.80
CA LEU A 161 -21.84 -39.15 -10.68
C LEU A 161 -22.08 -37.65 -10.69
N VAL A 162 -23.29 -37.25 -10.29
CA VAL A 162 -23.68 -35.84 -10.18
C VAL A 162 -22.78 -35.18 -9.13
N PRO A 163 -22.00 -34.15 -9.50
CA PRO A 163 -21.17 -33.44 -8.54
C PRO A 163 -22.05 -32.64 -7.58
N ASN A 164 -21.54 -32.45 -6.36
CA ASN A 164 -22.07 -31.41 -5.48
C ASN A 164 -21.59 -30.06 -6.02
N VAL A 165 -22.51 -29.14 -6.32
CA VAL A 165 -22.20 -27.78 -6.76
C VAL A 165 -22.73 -26.70 -5.83
N VAL A 166 -23.28 -27.09 -4.66
CA VAL A 166 -23.72 -26.14 -3.64
C VAL A 166 -22.53 -25.31 -3.17
N ASP A 167 -22.78 -24.01 -2.97
CA ASP A 167 -21.82 -22.93 -2.65
C ASP A 167 -20.85 -22.53 -3.77
N MET A 168 -21.02 -23.08 -4.98
CA MET A 168 -20.20 -22.69 -6.14
C MET A 168 -20.72 -21.45 -6.85
N GLY A 169 -19.82 -20.74 -7.54
CA GLY A 169 -20.18 -19.77 -8.56
C GLY A 169 -20.78 -20.44 -9.80
N LEU A 170 -21.56 -19.69 -10.59
CA LEU A 170 -22.21 -20.25 -11.78
C LEU A 170 -21.20 -20.82 -12.79
N LYS A 171 -20.09 -20.11 -13.05
CA LYS A 171 -19.03 -20.55 -13.98
C LYS A 171 -18.55 -21.97 -13.64
N ASP A 172 -18.20 -22.19 -12.38
CA ASP A 172 -17.64 -23.45 -11.92
C ASP A 172 -18.70 -24.56 -11.85
N ALA A 173 -19.91 -24.23 -11.38
CA ALA A 173 -21.02 -25.18 -11.34
C ALA A 173 -21.41 -25.65 -12.74
N LEU A 174 -21.47 -24.72 -13.70
CA LEU A 174 -21.78 -25.01 -15.10
C LEU A 174 -20.70 -25.92 -15.71
N PHE A 175 -19.43 -25.55 -15.55
CA PHE A 175 -18.31 -26.36 -16.02
C PHE A 175 -18.38 -27.80 -15.52
N LEU A 176 -18.63 -28.00 -14.22
CA LEU A 176 -18.70 -29.35 -13.65
C LEU A 176 -19.89 -30.16 -14.16
N LEU A 177 -21.08 -29.56 -14.23
CA LEU A 177 -22.30 -30.28 -14.58
C LEU A 177 -22.39 -30.57 -16.09
N GLU A 178 -21.98 -29.62 -16.93
CA GLU A 178 -22.03 -29.79 -18.39
C GLU A 178 -20.96 -30.77 -18.88
N ASN A 179 -19.73 -30.70 -18.35
CA ASN A 179 -18.70 -31.69 -18.65
C ASN A 179 -19.08 -33.10 -18.17
N ALA A 180 -19.90 -33.18 -17.11
CA ALA A 180 -20.41 -34.45 -16.65
C ALA A 180 -21.58 -34.97 -17.52
N GLY A 181 -22.10 -34.17 -18.46
CA GLY A 181 -23.10 -34.57 -19.46
C GLY A 181 -24.52 -34.10 -19.17
N LEU A 182 -24.73 -33.17 -18.23
CA LEU A 182 -26.04 -32.61 -17.89
C LEU A 182 -26.31 -31.28 -18.59
N LYS A 183 -27.58 -30.96 -18.84
CA LYS A 183 -28.03 -29.64 -19.26
C LYS A 183 -28.44 -28.83 -18.03
N VAL A 184 -27.86 -27.65 -17.85
CA VAL A 184 -28.07 -26.84 -16.65
C VAL A 184 -29.12 -25.76 -16.90
N ILE A 185 -30.14 -25.69 -16.05
CA ILE A 185 -31.12 -24.59 -16.02
C ILE A 185 -30.97 -23.84 -14.70
N VAL A 186 -30.85 -22.52 -14.78
CA VAL A 186 -30.49 -21.69 -13.62
C VAL A 186 -31.60 -20.70 -13.30
N LYS A 187 -31.89 -20.51 -12.02
CA LYS A 187 -32.78 -19.46 -11.51
C LYS A 187 -32.07 -18.64 -10.43
N GLY A 188 -31.96 -17.34 -10.65
CA GLY A 188 -31.37 -16.38 -9.71
C GLY A 188 -29.92 -16.00 -10.05
N ARG A 189 -29.22 -15.41 -9.08
CA ARG A 189 -27.83 -14.94 -9.21
C ARG A 189 -27.08 -15.11 -7.90
N GLY A 190 -25.75 -15.19 -7.94
CA GLY A 190 -24.89 -15.28 -6.74
C GLY A 190 -24.15 -16.62 -6.63
N LYS A 191 -24.41 -17.39 -5.58
CA LYS A 191 -23.90 -18.76 -5.38
C LYS A 191 -25.03 -19.78 -5.47
N VAL A 192 -24.73 -21.02 -5.84
CA VAL A 192 -25.72 -22.11 -5.87
C VAL A 192 -26.16 -22.44 -4.44
N THR A 193 -27.46 -22.30 -4.17
CA THR A 193 -28.06 -22.65 -2.88
C THR A 193 -28.76 -24.01 -2.92
N LYS A 194 -29.20 -24.45 -4.10
CA LYS A 194 -29.86 -25.74 -4.29
C LYS A 194 -29.64 -26.28 -5.71
N GLN A 195 -29.48 -27.59 -5.81
CA GLN A 195 -29.50 -28.37 -7.05
C GLN A 195 -30.66 -29.36 -7.03
N SER A 196 -31.31 -29.62 -8.17
CA SER A 196 -32.49 -30.49 -8.23
C SER A 196 -32.18 -31.99 -8.18
N ILE A 197 -30.95 -32.40 -8.51
CA ILE A 197 -30.52 -33.79 -8.46
C ILE A 197 -29.49 -33.92 -7.35
N ALA A 198 -29.66 -34.91 -6.48
CA ALA A 198 -28.77 -35.12 -5.34
C ALA A 198 -27.34 -35.46 -5.81
N PRO A 199 -26.30 -34.92 -5.13
CA PRO A 199 -24.93 -35.33 -5.38
C PRO A 199 -24.74 -36.84 -5.25
N GLY A 200 -23.85 -37.43 -6.06
CA GLY A 200 -23.60 -38.87 -6.06
C GLY A 200 -24.63 -39.70 -6.84
N THR A 201 -25.70 -39.09 -7.35
CA THR A 201 -26.64 -39.76 -8.26
C THR A 201 -25.93 -40.12 -9.57
N ARG A 202 -26.23 -41.28 -10.16
CA ARG A 202 -25.68 -41.64 -11.48
C ARG A 202 -26.22 -40.71 -12.57
N ILE A 203 -25.31 -40.19 -13.39
CA ILE A 203 -25.66 -39.27 -14.47
C ILE A 203 -26.37 -40.00 -15.61
N LYS A 204 -27.43 -39.36 -16.11
CA LYS A 204 -28.07 -39.70 -17.38
C LYS A 204 -27.67 -38.64 -18.41
N GLN A 205 -26.98 -39.06 -19.47
CA GLN A 205 -26.49 -38.14 -20.51
C GLN A 205 -27.64 -37.32 -21.11
N GLY A 206 -27.44 -36.00 -21.20
CA GLY A 206 -28.45 -35.06 -21.69
C GLY A 206 -29.57 -34.75 -20.70
N GLY A 207 -29.53 -35.30 -19.49
CA GLY A 207 -30.49 -35.03 -18.42
C GLY A 207 -30.42 -33.57 -17.94
N THR A 208 -31.55 -33.02 -17.53
CA THR A 208 -31.65 -31.63 -17.08
C THR A 208 -31.50 -31.52 -15.56
N ILE A 209 -30.65 -30.60 -15.10
CA ILE A 209 -30.51 -30.23 -13.69
C ILE A 209 -30.86 -28.76 -13.48
N TYR A 210 -31.68 -28.47 -12.46
CA TYR A 210 -32.09 -27.12 -12.11
C TYR A 210 -31.29 -26.62 -10.91
N LEU A 211 -30.74 -25.42 -11.01
CA LEU A 211 -30.01 -24.73 -9.96
C LEU A 211 -30.76 -23.48 -9.50
N ASN A 212 -30.92 -23.35 -8.17
CA ASN A 212 -31.33 -22.08 -7.57
C ASN A 212 -30.09 -21.35 -7.04
N MET A 213 -30.04 -20.05 -7.29
CA MET A 213 -28.93 -19.19 -6.89
C MET A 213 -29.41 -17.99 -6.07
N SER A 214 -28.62 -17.62 -5.06
CA SER A 214 -28.86 -16.41 -4.25
C SER A 214 -27.57 -15.64 -3.99
N MET A 215 -27.70 -14.31 -3.86
CA MET A 215 -26.70 -13.45 -3.25
C MET A 215 -26.85 -13.69 -1.75
N GLY A 216 -25.95 -14.49 -1.18
CA GLY A 216 -25.82 -14.59 0.27
C GLY A 216 -25.29 -13.30 0.85
#